data_AF-A0A2D4N8L0-F1
#
_entry.id   AF-A0A2D4N8L0-F1
#
_cell.length_a   1.000
_cell.length_b   1.000
_cell.length_c   1.000
_cell.angle_alpha   90.00
_cell.angle_beta   90.00
_cell.angle_gamma   90.00
#
_symmetry.space_group_name_H-M   'P 1'
#
loop_
_entity.id
_entity.type
_entity.pdbx_description
1 polymer ?
#
loop_
_entity_poly.entity_id
_entity_poly.type
_entity_poly.pdbx_seq_one_letter_code
_entity_poly.pdbx_strand_id
1 'polypeptide(L)'
;MFPKITTELLKQLRQVMKNSKYVSEPIQAYIVPSGDAHQSEYIAPCDCRREFICGFNGSAGTAIITEQHAAMWTDGRYFLQGSQQMDSNWILMKIGLKDTPTQEDWLVSVLPQGSKVGVDPSIIPADQWKRMSKVLKCAGHVLVPVKANLIDAIWADRPPRPCKPLMTLDLSFTGISWREKITALRGKMSERKSLWFVVTALDDVAWLFNLRGSDVEYNPVFFAYAIIGMDSIRLFIDGNRLVDTHVREHLFLDSAQYPELHVQVLPYDSILNVMKSICETLSPHEKIWLSDKASYALIQAIPKDHRYLTPYTPICIAKAVKNMTEAEGMRKAHIKDAVALCELFNWLEKEVQFYGLLL
;
A
#
# COMPACT_ATOMS: atom_id res chain seq x y z
N MET A 1 9.41 -26.16 10.53
CA MET A 1 9.81 -25.57 9.23
C MET A 1 11.22 -25.02 9.43
N PHE A 2 12.17 -25.34 8.55
CA PHE A 2 13.53 -24.78 8.68
C PHE A 2 13.53 -23.32 8.21
N PRO A 3 14.31 -22.43 8.84
CA PRO A 3 14.38 -21.04 8.43
C PRO A 3 14.96 -20.92 7.01
N LYS A 4 14.54 -19.88 6.28
CA LYS A 4 15.11 -19.57 4.96
C LYS A 4 16.58 -19.18 5.13
N ILE A 5 17.49 -19.80 4.38
CA ILE A 5 18.89 -19.41 4.34
C ILE A 5 19.01 -18.13 3.50
N THR A 6 19.42 -17.04 4.13
CA THR A 6 19.44 -15.68 3.55
C THR A 6 20.85 -15.10 3.39
N THR A 7 21.91 -15.84 3.76
CA THR A 7 23.30 -15.38 3.71
C THR A 7 23.69 -14.81 2.35
N GLU A 8 23.38 -15.52 1.25
CA GLU A 8 23.71 -15.05 -0.10
C GLU A 8 22.82 -13.88 -0.55
N LEU A 9 21.53 -13.86 -0.16
CA LEU A 9 20.63 -12.74 -0.46
C LEU A 9 21.09 -11.45 0.22
N LEU A 10 21.50 -11.52 1.50
CA LEU A 10 22.04 -10.38 2.23
C LEU A 10 23.35 -9.88 1.62
N LYS A 11 24.21 -10.79 1.15
CA LYS A 11 25.44 -10.44 0.45
C LYS A 11 25.14 -9.70 -0.86
N GLN A 12 24.21 -10.20 -1.67
CA GLN A 12 23.78 -9.55 -2.91
C GLN A 12 23.16 -8.17 -2.63
N LEU A 13 22.29 -8.07 -1.61
CA LEU A 13 21.68 -6.80 -1.21
C LEU A 13 22.75 -5.76 -0.81
N ARG A 14 23.72 -6.16 0.02
CA ARG A 14 24.83 -5.30 0.44
C ARG A 14 25.73 -4.88 -0.72
N GLN A 15 25.84 -5.68 -1.78
CA GLN A 15 26.53 -5.29 -3.01
C GLN A 15 25.73 -4.22 -3.78
N VAL A 16 24.42 -4.40 -3.97
CA VAL A 16 23.60 -3.42 -4.70
C VAL A 16 23.42 -2.10 -3.93
N MET A 17 23.52 -2.12 -2.59
CA MET A 17 23.61 -0.90 -1.75
C MET A 17 24.82 0.00 -2.07
N LYS A 18 25.84 -0.53 -2.75
CA LYS A 18 27.06 0.20 -3.15
C LYS A 18 27.15 0.42 -4.66
N ASN A 19 26.17 -0.07 -5.43
CA ASN A 19 26.23 -0.10 -6.88
C ASN A 19 25.74 1.24 -7.47
N SER A 20 26.62 1.88 -8.26
CA SER A 20 26.38 3.18 -8.89
C SER A 20 25.19 3.22 -9.86
N LYS A 21 24.72 2.05 -10.32
CA LYS A 21 23.49 1.92 -11.12
C LYS A 21 22.24 2.34 -10.34
N TYR A 22 22.22 2.13 -9.02
CA TYR A 22 21.02 2.32 -8.20
C TYR A 22 21.14 3.52 -7.24
N VAL A 23 22.34 3.81 -6.78
CA VAL A 23 22.62 4.89 -5.82
C VAL A 23 23.80 5.73 -6.31
N SER A 24 23.72 7.06 -6.18
CA SER A 24 24.83 7.95 -6.58
C SER A 24 26.05 7.81 -5.68
N GLU A 25 25.82 7.44 -4.42
CA GLU A 25 26.84 7.15 -3.42
C GLU A 25 26.39 5.94 -2.58
N PRO A 26 27.32 5.12 -2.06
CA PRO A 26 26.97 3.97 -1.23
C PRO A 26 26.09 4.33 -0.03
N ILE A 27 25.06 3.52 0.20
CA ILE A 27 24.21 3.61 1.41
C ILE A 27 24.66 2.59 2.45
N GLN A 28 24.63 2.97 3.72
CA GLN A 28 25.10 2.14 4.84
C GLN A 28 23.95 1.33 5.47
N ALA A 29 22.70 1.71 5.20
CA ALA A 29 21.52 0.92 5.54
C ALA A 29 20.46 0.98 4.44
N TYR A 30 19.66 -0.06 4.32
CA TYR A 30 18.49 -0.14 3.45
C TYR A 30 17.27 -0.65 4.21
N ILE A 31 16.15 0.04 4.07
CA ILE A 31 14.89 -0.25 4.76
C ILE A 31 13.93 -0.93 3.79
N VAL A 32 13.35 -2.05 4.22
CA VAL A 32 12.36 -2.82 3.48
C VAL A 32 11.09 -2.95 4.34
N PRO A 33 10.13 -2.03 4.20
CA PRO A 33 8.84 -2.15 4.87
C PRO A 33 8.02 -3.32 4.28
N SER A 34 6.95 -3.73 4.97
CA SER A 34 6.00 -4.71 4.41
C SER A 34 5.05 -4.09 3.38
N GLY A 35 4.81 -2.78 3.43
CA GLY A 35 3.81 -2.11 2.60
C GLY A 35 4.15 -2.12 1.10
N ASP A 36 3.11 -1.99 0.29
CA ASP A 36 3.20 -1.71 -1.14
C ASP A 36 3.03 -0.21 -1.42
N ALA A 37 2.88 0.14 -2.70
CA ALA A 37 2.72 1.52 -3.14
C ALA A 37 1.38 2.18 -2.73
N HIS A 38 0.45 1.39 -2.19
CA HIS A 38 -0.90 1.79 -1.79
C HIS A 38 -1.18 1.58 -0.30
N GLN A 39 -0.16 1.15 0.46
CA GLN A 39 -0.24 0.87 1.89
C GLN A 39 -1.27 -0.22 2.20
N SER A 40 -1.35 -1.24 1.34
CA SER A 40 -2.22 -2.40 1.52
C SER A 40 -1.84 -3.20 2.77
N GLU A 41 -2.83 -3.82 3.41
CA GLU A 41 -2.63 -4.69 4.58
C GLU A 41 -2.11 -6.07 4.18
N TYR A 42 -2.82 -6.73 3.26
CA TYR A 42 -2.32 -7.90 2.55
C TYR A 42 -1.59 -7.46 1.30
N ILE A 43 -0.49 -8.13 0.99
CA ILE A 43 0.44 -7.71 -0.05
C ILE A 43 0.44 -8.75 -1.17
N ALA A 44 0.39 -8.30 -2.42
CA ALA A 44 0.52 -9.21 -3.54
C ALA A 44 1.91 -9.87 -3.55
N PRO A 45 2.04 -11.11 -4.06
CA PRO A 45 3.32 -11.83 -4.04
C PRO A 45 4.51 -11.04 -4.62
N CYS A 46 4.29 -10.21 -5.64
CA CYS A 46 5.34 -9.37 -6.24
C CYS A 46 5.87 -8.26 -5.31
N ASP A 47 5.11 -7.87 -4.29
CA ASP A 47 5.45 -6.81 -3.35
C ASP A 47 5.89 -7.36 -1.97
N CYS A 48 5.87 -8.69 -1.76
CA CYS A 48 6.36 -9.40 -0.57
C CYS A 48 7.90 -9.40 -0.43
N ARG A 49 8.53 -8.25 -0.67
CA ARG A 49 9.99 -8.05 -0.66
C ARG A 49 10.65 -8.35 0.67
N ARG A 50 9.96 -7.98 1.76
CA ARG A 50 10.41 -8.30 3.12
C ARG A 50 10.49 -9.82 3.31
N GLU A 51 9.44 -10.55 2.97
CA GLU A 51 9.45 -12.02 3.01
C GLU A 51 10.55 -12.61 2.14
N PHE A 52 10.74 -12.08 0.92
CA PHE A 52 11.83 -12.52 0.07
C PHE A 52 13.21 -12.37 0.75
N ILE A 53 13.52 -11.22 1.35
CA ILE A 53 14.87 -10.98 1.90
C ILE A 53 15.12 -11.73 3.22
N CYS A 54 14.10 -11.97 4.05
CA CYS A 54 14.26 -12.50 5.41
C CYS A 54 13.62 -13.87 5.68
N GLY A 55 12.74 -14.35 4.80
CA GLY A 55 11.96 -15.59 5.01
C GLY A 55 10.74 -15.45 5.93
N PHE A 56 10.62 -14.37 6.70
CA PHE A 56 9.45 -14.12 7.54
C PHE A 56 8.25 -13.64 6.71
N ASN A 57 7.12 -14.35 6.80
CA ASN A 57 5.91 -14.15 6.00
C ASN A 57 4.67 -13.68 6.79
N GLY A 58 4.84 -13.21 8.03
CA GLY A 58 3.73 -12.60 8.78
C GLY A 58 3.23 -11.30 8.14
N SER A 59 1.99 -10.87 8.42
CA SER A 59 1.42 -9.72 7.71
C SER A 59 2.08 -8.36 8.03
N ALA A 60 2.83 -8.26 9.13
CA ALA A 60 3.42 -6.99 9.57
C ALA A 60 4.90 -7.12 9.90
N GLY A 61 5.71 -6.18 9.39
CA GLY A 61 7.09 -6.01 9.81
C GLY A 61 7.91 -5.04 8.96
N THR A 62 9.12 -4.72 9.42
CA THR A 62 10.08 -3.90 8.68
C THR A 62 11.46 -4.50 8.83
N ALA A 63 12.08 -4.84 7.70
CA ALA A 63 13.47 -5.26 7.66
C ALA A 63 14.37 -4.03 7.51
N ILE A 64 15.47 -4.00 8.24
CA ILE A 64 16.53 -3.01 8.04
C ILE A 64 17.85 -3.76 7.94
N ILE A 65 18.53 -3.58 6.80
CA ILE A 65 19.80 -4.23 6.51
C ILE A 65 20.87 -3.15 6.50
N THR A 66 21.89 -3.32 7.32
CA THR A 66 23.11 -2.51 7.30
C THR A 66 24.26 -3.30 6.69
N GLU A 67 25.43 -2.69 6.58
CA GLU A 67 26.64 -3.42 6.16
C GLU A 67 26.96 -4.63 7.06
N GLN A 68 26.63 -4.55 8.35
CA GLN A 68 27.00 -5.56 9.36
C GLN A 68 25.80 -6.33 9.93
N HIS A 69 24.62 -5.72 9.97
CA HIS A 69 23.45 -6.29 10.63
C HIS A 69 22.28 -6.48 9.66
N ALA A 70 21.38 -7.39 10.01
CA ALA A 70 20.04 -7.49 9.43
C ALA A 70 19.06 -7.61 10.61
N ALA A 71 18.13 -6.68 10.73
CA ALA A 71 17.18 -6.62 11.84
C ALA A 71 15.75 -6.56 11.31
N MET A 72 14.82 -7.19 12.03
CA MET A 72 13.41 -7.30 11.66
C MET A 72 12.52 -6.85 12.81
N TRP A 73 11.80 -5.75 12.62
CA TRP A 73 10.76 -5.30 13.56
C TRP A 73 9.44 -5.95 13.22
N THR A 74 8.78 -6.55 14.21
CA THR A 74 7.39 -7.04 14.09
C THR A 74 6.69 -6.97 15.46
N ASP A 75 5.37 -7.10 15.47
CA ASP A 75 4.55 -7.02 16.68
C ASP A 75 4.31 -8.40 17.34
N GLY A 76 3.64 -8.38 18.50
CA GLY A 76 3.48 -9.55 19.38
C GLY A 76 2.82 -10.77 18.73
N ARG A 77 2.03 -10.59 17.66
CA ARG A 77 1.43 -11.71 16.90
C ARG A 77 2.51 -12.62 16.29
N TYR A 78 3.68 -12.06 16.02
CA TYR A 78 4.67 -12.66 15.13
C TYR A 78 6.02 -12.96 15.78
N PHE A 79 6.17 -12.80 17.10
CA PHE A 79 7.45 -13.06 17.75
C PHE A 79 7.94 -14.51 17.55
N LEU A 80 7.06 -15.49 17.75
CA LEU A 80 7.40 -16.91 17.58
C LEU A 80 7.61 -17.25 16.10
N GLN A 81 6.71 -16.79 15.22
CA GLN A 81 6.82 -17.03 13.78
C GLN A 81 8.10 -16.43 13.20
N GLY A 82 8.44 -15.19 13.55
CA GLY A 82 9.68 -14.53 13.14
C GLY A 82 10.92 -15.30 13.58
N SER A 83 10.97 -15.75 14.84
CA SER A 83 12.09 -16.57 15.35
C SER A 83 12.23 -17.93 14.66
N GLN A 84 11.15 -18.51 14.14
CA GLN A 84 11.17 -19.81 13.48
C GLN A 84 11.50 -19.73 11.98
N GLN A 85 11.14 -18.63 11.32
CA GLN A 85 11.25 -18.48 9.87
C GLN A 85 12.55 -17.81 9.41
N MET A 86 13.14 -16.95 10.25
CA MET A 86 14.38 -16.25 9.94
C MET A 86 15.61 -17.05 10.40
N ASP A 87 16.68 -17.04 9.59
CA ASP A 87 17.94 -17.68 9.97
C ASP A 87 18.74 -16.84 11.00
N SER A 88 19.92 -17.34 11.37
CA SER A 88 20.79 -16.70 12.37
C SER A 88 21.41 -15.37 11.92
N ASN A 89 21.21 -14.93 10.67
CA ASN A 89 21.67 -13.62 10.23
C ASN A 89 20.78 -12.49 10.77
N TRP A 90 19.55 -12.81 11.20
CA TRP A 90 18.53 -11.82 11.55
C TRP A 90 18.40 -11.60 13.05
N ILE A 91 18.32 -10.33 13.43
CA ILE A 91 17.99 -9.89 14.78
C ILE A 91 16.50 -9.58 14.83
N LEU A 92 15.74 -10.35 15.61
CA LEU A 92 14.31 -10.08 15.82
C LEU A 92 14.12 -8.94 16.83
N MET A 93 13.51 -7.85 16.38
CA MET A 93 13.19 -6.67 17.16
C MET A 93 11.69 -6.70 17.52
N LYS A 94 11.41 -6.95 18.81
CA LYS A 94 10.05 -7.24 19.32
C LYS A 94 9.31 -5.94 19.68
N ILE A 95 8.53 -5.38 18.75
CA ILE A 95 7.81 -4.12 18.97
C ILE A 95 6.89 -4.23 20.19
N GLY A 96 6.89 -3.21 21.04
CA GLY A 96 6.03 -3.11 22.23
C GLY A 96 6.69 -3.58 23.52
N LEU A 97 7.86 -4.21 23.46
CA LEU A 97 8.68 -4.46 24.65
C LEU A 97 9.47 -3.20 25.02
N LYS A 98 9.67 -2.98 26.33
CA LYS A 98 10.32 -1.80 26.90
C LYS A 98 11.75 -1.57 26.37
N ASP A 99 12.49 -2.66 26.16
CA ASP A 99 13.90 -2.61 25.79
C ASP A 99 14.13 -2.69 24.27
N THR A 100 13.07 -2.79 23.46
CA THR A 100 13.19 -2.81 22.01
C THR A 100 13.36 -1.38 21.48
N PRO A 101 14.48 -1.03 20.82
CA PRO A 101 14.66 0.30 20.25
C PRO A 101 13.69 0.52 19.08
N THR A 102 13.38 1.79 18.84
CA THR A 102 12.72 2.18 17.58
C THR A 102 13.67 1.94 16.40
N GLN A 103 13.13 1.94 15.18
CA GLN A 103 13.92 1.73 13.96
C GLN A 103 14.99 2.82 13.81
N GLU A 104 14.60 4.07 14.04
CA GLU A 104 15.45 5.24 13.97
C GLU A 104 16.51 5.27 15.07
N ASP A 105 16.17 4.93 16.32
CA ASP A 105 17.15 4.90 17.42
C ASP A 105 18.18 3.78 17.21
N TRP A 106 17.72 2.61 16.74
CA TRP A 106 18.63 1.52 16.40
C TRP A 106 19.59 1.91 15.27
N LEU A 107 19.10 2.54 14.21
CA LEU A 107 19.94 3.04 13.12
C LEU A 107 21.00 4.01 13.62
N VAL A 108 20.63 4.97 14.48
CA VAL A 108 21.60 5.91 15.09
C VAL A 108 22.65 5.16 15.93
N SER A 109 22.28 4.08 16.60
CA SER A 109 23.21 3.32 17.45
C SER A 109 24.22 2.46 16.68
N VAL A 110 23.88 2.03 15.45
CA VAL A 110 24.72 1.07 14.69
C VAL A 110 25.41 1.69 13.47
N LEU A 111 25.02 2.89 13.05
CA LEU A 111 25.56 3.52 11.84
C LEU A 111 26.79 4.39 12.12
N PRO A 112 27.81 4.36 11.24
CA PRO A 112 28.89 5.35 11.24
C PRO A 112 28.37 6.78 11.05
N GLN A 113 29.09 7.77 11.59
CA GLN A 113 28.77 9.19 11.40
C GLN A 113 28.66 9.55 9.91
N GLY A 114 27.67 10.37 9.53
CA GLY A 114 27.48 10.77 8.13
C GLY A 114 26.82 9.72 7.23
N SER A 115 26.37 8.59 7.78
CA SER A 115 25.73 7.52 7.00
C SER A 115 24.47 7.94 6.23
N LYS A 116 24.27 7.28 5.09
CA LYS A 116 23.08 7.35 4.26
C LYS A 116 22.22 6.10 4.44
N VAL A 117 20.94 6.32 4.69
CA VAL A 117 19.93 5.26 4.87
C VAL A 117 19.00 5.30 3.67
N GLY A 118 18.99 4.25 2.85
CA GLY A 118 18.14 4.16 1.67
C GLY A 118 16.79 3.52 1.98
N VAL A 119 15.75 3.99 1.28
CA VAL A 119 14.45 3.33 1.22
C VAL A 119 13.79 3.63 -0.12
N ASP A 120 13.02 2.68 -0.65
CA ASP A 120 12.20 2.93 -1.83
C ASP A 120 11.08 3.93 -1.46
N PRO A 121 11.06 5.13 -2.07
CA PRO A 121 10.12 6.18 -1.71
C PRO A 121 8.66 5.83 -2.05
N SER A 122 8.45 4.83 -2.89
CA SER A 122 7.12 4.43 -3.36
C SER A 122 6.37 3.60 -2.31
N ILE A 123 7.08 2.95 -1.38
CA ILE A 123 6.52 1.98 -0.42
C ILE A 123 6.67 2.40 1.04
N ILE A 124 7.18 3.61 1.30
CA ILE A 124 7.23 4.20 2.64
C ILE A 124 6.20 5.35 2.75
N PRO A 125 5.30 5.32 3.76
CA PRO A 125 4.41 6.43 4.06
C PRO A 125 5.18 7.71 4.39
N ALA A 126 4.66 8.88 3.97
CA ALA A 126 5.36 10.14 4.20
C ALA A 126 5.47 10.56 5.66
N ASP A 127 4.53 10.15 6.52
CA ASP A 127 4.60 10.40 7.97
C ASP A 127 5.76 9.61 8.61
N GLN A 128 5.93 8.35 8.22
CA GLN A 128 7.06 7.51 8.62
C GLN A 128 8.38 8.10 8.12
N TRP A 129 8.44 8.50 6.85
CA TRP A 129 9.62 9.20 6.29
C TRP A 129 9.96 10.44 7.13
N LYS A 130 8.98 11.29 7.42
CA LYS A 130 9.19 12.56 8.15
C LYS A 130 9.78 12.32 9.55
N ARG A 131 9.24 11.34 10.28
CA ARG A 131 9.71 10.95 11.62
C ARG A 131 11.16 10.49 11.58
N MET A 132 11.44 9.52 10.70
CA MET A 132 12.75 8.90 10.58
C MET A 132 13.81 9.88 10.05
N SER A 133 13.47 10.65 9.03
CA SER A 133 14.35 11.69 8.47
C SER A 133 14.73 12.74 9.52
N LYS A 134 13.82 13.11 10.42
CA LYS A 134 14.11 14.04 11.52
C LYS A 134 15.16 13.47 12.48
N VAL A 135 14.96 12.25 12.97
CA VAL A 135 15.86 11.61 13.94
C VAL A 135 17.24 11.34 13.33
N LEU A 136 17.27 10.78 12.12
CA LEU A 136 18.52 10.54 11.39
C LEU A 136 19.29 11.84 11.14
N LYS A 137 18.61 12.92 10.73
CA LYS A 137 19.25 14.22 10.51
C LYS A 137 19.83 14.81 11.80
N CYS A 138 19.14 14.68 12.93
CA CYS A 138 19.65 15.13 14.23
C CYS A 138 20.92 14.39 14.66
N ALA A 139 21.09 13.13 14.25
CA ALA A 139 22.29 12.33 14.48
C ALA A 139 23.39 12.51 13.39
N GLY A 140 23.19 13.39 12.41
CA GLY A 140 24.14 13.61 11.32
C GLY A 140 24.08 12.56 10.20
N HIS A 141 23.00 11.78 10.10
CA HIS A 141 22.72 10.85 9.02
C HIS A 141 21.71 11.44 8.03
N VAL A 142 21.55 10.80 6.87
CA VAL A 142 20.61 11.25 5.83
C VAL A 142 19.75 10.09 5.35
N LEU A 143 18.42 10.26 5.40
CA LEU A 143 17.47 9.36 4.73
C LEU A 143 17.40 9.73 3.25
N VAL A 144 17.70 8.78 2.36
CA VAL A 144 17.81 9.01 0.91
C VAL A 144 16.79 8.17 0.13
N PRO A 145 16.06 8.77 -0.83
CA PRO A 145 15.08 8.03 -1.63
C PRO A 145 15.82 7.27 -2.72
N VAL A 146 15.73 5.94 -2.71
CA VAL A 146 16.33 5.08 -3.73
C VAL A 146 15.21 4.64 -4.68
N LYS A 147 15.15 5.29 -5.86
CA LYS A 147 14.04 5.10 -6.82
C LYS A 147 13.89 3.65 -7.29
N ALA A 148 15.01 2.96 -7.52
CA ALA A 148 14.99 1.54 -7.85
C ALA A 148 14.90 0.73 -6.56
N ASN A 149 13.94 -0.20 -6.49
CA ASN A 149 13.88 -1.09 -5.34
C ASN A 149 15.06 -2.08 -5.38
N LEU A 150 15.90 -2.08 -4.34
CA LEU A 150 17.10 -2.91 -4.31
C LEU A 150 16.80 -4.40 -4.11
N ILE A 151 15.63 -4.74 -3.57
CA ILE A 151 15.19 -6.13 -3.49
C ILE A 151 14.84 -6.66 -4.88
N ASP A 152 14.12 -5.87 -5.67
CA ASP A 152 13.76 -6.25 -7.05
C ASP A 152 15.02 -6.47 -7.92
N ALA A 153 16.13 -5.77 -7.62
CA ALA A 153 17.40 -5.94 -8.32
C ALA A 153 18.09 -7.30 -8.07
N ILE A 154 17.76 -7.99 -6.97
CA ILE A 154 18.32 -9.29 -6.58
C ILE A 154 17.27 -10.42 -6.60
N TRP A 155 16.02 -10.09 -6.92
CA TRP A 155 14.91 -11.04 -6.96
C TRP A 155 14.66 -11.50 -8.40
N ALA A 156 15.45 -12.48 -8.85
CA ALA A 156 15.45 -12.94 -10.24
C ALA A 156 14.11 -13.55 -10.68
N ASP A 157 13.43 -14.27 -9.78
CA ASP A 157 12.16 -14.96 -10.01
C ASP A 157 10.96 -14.20 -9.41
N ARG A 158 11.05 -12.86 -9.32
CA ARG A 158 9.97 -12.02 -8.80
C ARG A 158 8.66 -12.27 -9.57
N PRO A 159 7.56 -12.63 -8.88
CA PRO A 159 6.28 -12.83 -9.54
C PRO A 159 5.80 -11.55 -10.25
N PRO A 160 5.08 -11.66 -11.38
CA PRO A 160 4.47 -10.50 -12.00
C PRO A 160 3.40 -9.89 -11.09
N ARG A 161 3.16 -8.59 -11.23
CA ARG A 161 2.04 -7.92 -10.54
C ARG A 161 0.72 -8.56 -10.99
N PRO A 162 -0.16 -8.98 -10.06
CA PRO A 162 -1.49 -9.45 -10.42
C PRO A 162 -2.24 -8.41 -11.26
N CYS A 163 -2.82 -8.89 -12.36
CA CYS A 163 -3.65 -8.10 -13.26
C CYS A 163 -4.93 -8.87 -13.56
N LYS A 164 -5.78 -9.02 -12.54
CA LYS A 164 -7.01 -9.81 -12.63
C LYS A 164 -8.17 -8.99 -13.21
N PRO A 165 -9.19 -9.65 -13.79
CA PRO A 165 -10.39 -8.97 -14.29
C PRO A 165 -11.08 -8.11 -13.23
N LEU A 166 -11.76 -7.07 -13.70
CA LEU A 166 -12.56 -6.19 -12.87
C LEU A 166 -14.00 -6.68 -12.81
N MET A 167 -14.70 -6.28 -11.76
CA MET A 167 -16.12 -6.54 -11.57
C MET A 167 -16.83 -5.22 -11.27
N THR A 168 -17.91 -4.95 -11.98
CA THR A 168 -18.79 -3.81 -11.72
C THR A 168 -19.76 -4.14 -10.59
N LEU A 169 -20.17 -3.13 -9.83
CA LEU A 169 -21.23 -3.25 -8.84
C LEU A 169 -22.42 -2.37 -9.20
N ASP A 170 -23.57 -3.01 -9.38
CA ASP A 170 -24.84 -2.34 -9.64
C ASP A 170 -25.32 -1.50 -8.46
N LEU A 171 -26.22 -0.56 -8.74
CA LEU A 171 -26.88 0.25 -7.72
C LEU A 171 -27.67 -0.58 -6.70
N SER A 172 -28.10 -1.79 -7.06
CA SER A 172 -28.73 -2.75 -6.14
C SER A 172 -27.78 -3.24 -5.04
N PHE A 173 -26.47 -3.09 -5.21
CA PHE A 173 -25.44 -3.36 -4.21
C PHE A 173 -24.88 -2.08 -3.58
N THR A 174 -24.66 -1.04 -4.38
CA THR A 174 -23.94 0.16 -3.93
C THR A 174 -24.86 1.27 -3.41
N GLY A 175 -26.13 1.29 -3.79
CA GLY A 175 -27.12 2.31 -3.43
C GLY A 175 -26.91 3.71 -4.05
N ILE A 176 -25.71 4.02 -4.54
CA ILE A 176 -25.34 5.29 -5.14
C ILE A 176 -24.34 5.08 -6.28
N SER A 177 -24.49 5.83 -7.37
CA SER A 177 -23.63 5.72 -8.55
C SER A 177 -22.25 6.32 -8.30
N TRP A 178 -21.24 5.86 -9.05
CA TRP A 178 -19.90 6.45 -8.97
C TRP A 178 -19.89 7.93 -9.37
N ARG A 179 -20.78 8.34 -10.28
CA ARG A 179 -20.95 9.75 -10.69
C ARG A 179 -21.40 10.62 -9.52
N GLU A 180 -22.42 10.19 -8.79
CA GLU A 180 -22.90 10.90 -7.60
C GLU A 180 -21.82 10.96 -6.52
N LYS A 181 -21.02 9.90 -6.36
CA LYS A 181 -19.85 9.90 -5.47
C LYS A 181 -18.80 10.94 -5.89
N ILE A 182 -18.48 11.04 -7.18
CA ILE A 182 -17.58 12.06 -7.72
C ILE A 182 -18.15 13.48 -7.50
N THR A 183 -19.44 13.68 -7.74
CA THR A 183 -20.09 14.97 -7.49
C THR A 183 -20.01 15.37 -6.02
N ALA A 184 -20.30 14.44 -5.09
CA ALA A 184 -20.17 14.68 -3.66
C ALA A 184 -18.72 15.00 -3.25
N LEU A 185 -17.75 14.27 -3.80
CA LEU A 185 -16.33 14.51 -3.60
C LEU A 185 -15.91 15.91 -4.09
N ARG A 186 -16.33 16.31 -5.30
CA ARG A 186 -16.07 17.66 -5.84
C ARG A 186 -16.71 18.75 -4.98
N GLY A 187 -17.88 18.51 -4.40
CA GLY A 187 -18.47 19.39 -3.39
C GLY A 187 -17.53 19.62 -2.19
N LYS A 188 -16.94 18.54 -1.65
CA LYS A 188 -15.93 18.62 -0.58
C LYS A 188 -14.62 19.29 -1.01
N MET A 189 -14.20 19.08 -2.25
CA MET A 189 -13.04 19.76 -2.83
C MET A 189 -13.27 21.29 -2.90
N SER A 190 -14.44 21.73 -3.35
CA SER A 190 -14.85 23.14 -3.38
C SER A 190 -14.86 23.78 -2.00
N GLU A 191 -15.46 23.12 -0.99
CA GLU A 191 -15.47 23.59 0.41
C GLU A 191 -14.04 23.84 0.95
N ARG A 192 -13.07 23.06 0.46
CA ARG A 192 -11.66 23.10 0.87
C ARG A 192 -10.75 23.87 -0.10
N LYS A 193 -11.30 24.49 -1.15
CA LYS A 193 -10.54 25.19 -2.20
C LYS A 193 -9.40 24.34 -2.78
N SER A 194 -9.64 23.05 -2.97
CA SER A 194 -8.68 22.10 -3.56
C SER A 194 -9.11 21.78 -4.99
N LEU A 195 -8.21 21.94 -5.96
CA LEU A 195 -8.54 21.69 -7.37
C LEU A 195 -8.41 20.22 -7.76
N TRP A 196 -7.52 19.51 -7.08
CA TRP A 196 -7.20 18.12 -7.34
C TRP A 196 -7.31 17.31 -6.06
N PHE A 197 -7.82 16.09 -6.19
CA PHE A 197 -7.82 15.10 -5.12
C PHE A 197 -7.17 13.81 -5.62
N VAL A 198 -6.20 13.30 -4.86
CA VAL A 198 -5.41 12.11 -5.22
C VAL A 198 -5.82 10.93 -4.37
N VAL A 199 -6.22 9.85 -5.03
CA VAL A 199 -6.67 8.60 -4.41
C VAL A 199 -5.57 7.56 -4.56
N THR A 200 -5.03 7.10 -3.44
CA THR A 200 -3.97 6.08 -3.40
C THR A 200 -4.41 4.77 -2.79
N ALA A 201 -5.36 4.77 -1.86
CA ALA A 201 -5.85 3.54 -1.24
C ALA A 201 -6.72 2.75 -2.24
N LEU A 202 -6.44 1.46 -2.41
CA LEU A 202 -7.11 0.64 -3.43
C LEU A 202 -8.61 0.47 -3.16
N ASP A 203 -8.99 0.40 -1.88
CA ASP A 203 -10.39 0.33 -1.45
C ASP A 203 -11.14 1.66 -1.67
N ASP A 204 -10.46 2.81 -1.52
CA ASP A 204 -11.02 4.11 -1.89
C ASP A 204 -11.30 4.18 -3.41
N VAL A 205 -10.36 3.71 -4.25
CA VAL A 205 -10.56 3.65 -5.71
C VAL A 205 -11.73 2.71 -6.07
N ALA A 206 -11.72 1.49 -5.52
CA ALA A 206 -12.77 0.49 -5.75
C ALA A 206 -14.16 1.01 -5.34
N TRP A 207 -14.27 1.65 -4.17
CA TRP A 207 -15.54 2.24 -3.71
C TRP A 207 -15.96 3.44 -4.56
N LEU A 208 -15.03 4.33 -4.93
CA LEU A 208 -15.35 5.53 -5.68
C LEU A 208 -15.96 5.20 -7.05
N PHE A 209 -15.38 4.22 -7.74
CA PHE A 209 -15.79 3.82 -9.08
C PHE A 209 -16.83 2.69 -9.12
N ASN A 210 -17.32 2.19 -7.98
CA ASN A 210 -18.19 1.01 -7.92
C ASN A 210 -17.60 -0.20 -8.68
N LEU A 211 -16.29 -0.40 -8.53
CA LEU A 211 -15.56 -1.52 -9.13
C LEU A 211 -14.97 -2.41 -8.03
N ARG A 212 -14.73 -3.68 -8.34
CA ARG A 212 -13.99 -4.64 -7.52
C ARG A 212 -12.97 -5.36 -8.37
N GLY A 213 -11.97 -5.93 -7.70
CA GLY A 213 -10.91 -6.72 -8.32
C GLY A 213 -10.52 -7.89 -7.43
N SER A 214 -9.44 -8.56 -7.80
CA SER A 214 -8.90 -9.70 -7.05
C SER A 214 -7.37 -9.75 -7.11
N ASP A 215 -6.73 -8.57 -7.17
CA ASP A 215 -5.27 -8.50 -7.23
C ASP A 215 -4.59 -8.75 -5.88
N VAL A 216 -5.32 -8.49 -4.79
CA VAL A 216 -4.86 -8.66 -3.41
C VAL A 216 -5.72 -9.75 -2.78
N GLU A 217 -5.09 -10.73 -2.13
CA GLU A 217 -5.84 -11.78 -1.44
C GLU A 217 -6.70 -11.20 -0.32
N TYR A 218 -7.89 -11.78 -0.12
CA TYR A 218 -8.91 -11.38 0.86
C TYR A 218 -9.53 -9.98 0.68
N ASN A 219 -8.86 -9.07 -0.03
CA ASN A 219 -9.32 -7.72 -0.30
C ASN A 219 -9.75 -7.61 -1.77
N PRO A 220 -11.06 -7.42 -2.08
CA PRO A 220 -11.58 -7.42 -3.45
C PRO A 220 -11.27 -6.11 -4.20
N VAL A 221 -9.98 -5.78 -4.32
CA VAL A 221 -9.44 -4.54 -4.89
C VAL A 221 -8.52 -4.82 -6.08
N PHE A 222 -8.14 -3.76 -6.78
CA PHE A 222 -7.27 -3.81 -7.96
C PHE A 222 -6.24 -2.69 -7.90
N PHE A 223 -5.03 -2.93 -8.41
CA PHE A 223 -3.96 -1.93 -8.45
C PHE A 223 -4.35 -0.75 -9.33
N ALA A 224 -4.59 0.41 -8.69
CA ALA A 224 -4.92 1.64 -9.38
C ALA A 224 -4.66 2.88 -8.52
N TYR A 225 -4.42 4.00 -9.19
CA TYR A 225 -4.53 5.34 -8.60
C TYR A 225 -5.66 6.10 -9.28
N ALA A 226 -6.18 7.14 -8.62
CA ALA A 226 -7.03 8.11 -9.29
C ALA A 226 -6.63 9.55 -8.96
N ILE A 227 -6.75 10.44 -9.93
CA ILE A 227 -6.69 11.89 -9.72
C ILE A 227 -8.02 12.48 -10.17
N ILE A 228 -8.72 13.10 -9.24
CA ILE A 228 -10.01 13.76 -9.47
C ILE A 228 -9.77 15.26 -9.55
N GLY A 229 -10.05 15.86 -10.70
CA GLY A 229 -10.11 17.30 -10.90
C GLY A 229 -11.55 17.81 -10.79
N MET A 230 -11.72 19.13 -10.84
CA MET A 230 -13.04 19.77 -10.85
C MET A 230 -13.87 19.43 -12.10
N ASP A 231 -13.19 19.17 -13.21
CA ASP A 231 -13.76 18.94 -14.55
C ASP A 231 -13.16 17.70 -15.26
N SER A 232 -12.30 16.95 -14.57
CA SER A 232 -11.61 15.81 -15.15
C SER A 232 -11.48 14.67 -14.14
N ILE A 233 -11.38 13.44 -14.66
CA ILE A 233 -11.14 12.23 -13.87
C ILE A 233 -10.04 11.44 -14.57
N ARG A 234 -8.98 11.09 -13.84
CA ARG A 234 -7.87 10.28 -14.36
C ARG A 234 -7.75 9.01 -13.54
N LEU A 235 -7.90 7.85 -14.17
CA LEU A 235 -7.75 6.53 -13.57
C LEU A 235 -6.47 5.89 -14.11
N PHE A 236 -5.52 5.61 -13.21
CA PHE A 236 -4.24 4.99 -13.53
C PHE A 236 -4.35 3.50 -13.24
N ILE A 237 -4.43 2.69 -14.28
CA ILE A 237 -4.68 1.24 -14.19
C ILE A 237 -4.03 0.54 -15.38
N ASP A 238 -3.77 -0.76 -15.26
CA ASP A 238 -3.36 -1.57 -16.41
C ASP A 238 -4.50 -1.64 -17.44
N GLY A 239 -4.25 -1.10 -18.64
CA GLY A 239 -5.23 -0.98 -19.72
C GLY A 239 -5.76 -2.32 -20.25
N ASN A 240 -5.02 -3.42 -20.05
CA ASN A 240 -5.47 -4.76 -20.45
C ASN A 240 -6.78 -5.17 -19.77
N ARG A 241 -7.11 -4.56 -18.62
CA ARG A 241 -8.36 -4.82 -17.89
C ARG A 241 -9.59 -4.17 -18.51
N LEU A 242 -9.39 -3.20 -19.41
CA LEU A 242 -10.47 -2.43 -20.01
C LEU A 242 -10.88 -2.93 -21.39
N VAL A 243 -10.48 -4.18 -21.71
CA VAL A 243 -11.00 -4.94 -22.85
C VAL A 243 -12.43 -5.40 -22.57
N ASP A 244 -12.81 -5.56 -21.29
CA ASP A 244 -14.17 -5.89 -20.88
C ASP A 244 -15.14 -4.73 -21.18
N THR A 245 -16.07 -4.96 -22.12
CA THR A 245 -17.04 -3.96 -22.56
C THR A 245 -17.95 -3.48 -21.43
N HIS A 246 -18.29 -4.33 -20.46
CA HIS A 246 -19.16 -3.96 -19.35
C HIS A 246 -18.49 -2.95 -18.42
N VAL A 247 -17.17 -3.08 -18.21
CA VAL A 247 -16.38 -2.09 -17.46
C VAL A 247 -16.30 -0.76 -18.22
N ARG A 248 -16.11 -0.81 -19.55
CA ARG A 248 -16.06 0.39 -20.39
C ARG A 248 -17.37 1.16 -20.37
N GLU A 249 -18.49 0.44 -20.49
CA GLU A 249 -19.83 0.99 -20.39
C GLU A 249 -20.09 1.59 -19.00
N HIS A 250 -19.76 0.86 -17.94
CA HIS A 250 -19.92 1.33 -16.56
C HIS A 250 -19.15 2.64 -16.28
N LEU A 251 -17.93 2.76 -16.80
CA LEU A 251 -17.08 3.96 -16.65
C LEU A 251 -17.32 5.03 -17.72
N PHE A 252 -18.25 4.82 -18.65
CA PHE A 252 -18.54 5.73 -19.76
C PHE A 252 -17.31 6.10 -20.60
N LEU A 253 -16.40 5.15 -20.82
CA LEU A 253 -15.15 5.42 -21.54
C LEU A 253 -15.37 5.83 -23.00
N ASP A 254 -16.41 5.28 -23.62
CA ASP A 254 -16.75 5.53 -25.03
C ASP A 254 -17.88 6.57 -25.20
N SER A 255 -18.33 7.19 -24.10
CA SER A 255 -19.42 8.17 -24.12
C SER A 255 -18.88 9.60 -24.00
N ALA A 256 -19.39 10.49 -24.87
CA ALA A 256 -19.13 11.93 -24.82
C ALA A 256 -20.27 12.71 -24.12
N GLN A 257 -21.25 12.01 -23.53
CA GLN A 257 -22.47 12.64 -23.02
C GLN A 257 -22.22 13.56 -21.81
N TYR A 258 -21.17 13.29 -21.02
CA TYR A 258 -20.84 14.04 -19.81
C TYR A 258 -19.32 14.31 -19.77
N PRO A 259 -18.84 15.37 -20.46
CA PRO A 259 -17.42 15.66 -20.58
C PRO A 259 -16.68 15.75 -19.24
N GLU A 260 -17.32 16.33 -18.22
CA GLU A 260 -16.78 16.50 -16.87
C GLU A 260 -16.74 15.19 -16.06
N LEU A 261 -17.43 14.16 -16.52
CA LEU A 261 -17.42 12.81 -15.96
C LEU A 261 -16.63 11.83 -16.84
N HIS A 262 -16.01 12.30 -17.91
CA HIS A 262 -15.18 11.46 -18.77
C HIS A 262 -13.96 10.94 -17.99
N VAL A 263 -13.82 9.62 -17.90
CA VAL A 263 -12.71 8.96 -17.23
C VAL A 263 -11.56 8.75 -18.22
N GLN A 264 -10.48 9.50 -18.02
CA GLN A 264 -9.23 9.32 -18.77
C GLN A 264 -8.45 8.16 -18.14
N VAL A 265 -8.29 7.08 -18.90
CA VAL A 265 -7.50 5.93 -18.48
C VAL A 265 -6.04 6.15 -18.87
N LEU A 266 -5.15 5.98 -17.91
CA LEU A 266 -3.72 6.16 -18.07
C LEU A 266 -2.96 4.93 -17.56
N PRO A 267 -1.75 4.64 -18.08
CA PRO A 267 -0.93 3.55 -17.56
C PRO A 267 -0.69 3.70 -16.05
N TYR A 268 -0.76 2.59 -15.32
CA TYR A 268 -0.56 2.58 -13.86
C TYR A 268 0.71 3.33 -13.42
N ASP A 269 1.84 3.10 -14.09
CA ASP A 269 3.14 3.69 -13.75
C ASP A 269 3.27 5.18 -14.13
N SER A 270 2.32 5.76 -14.87
CA SER A 270 2.40 7.17 -15.30
C SER A 270 1.96 8.18 -14.24
N ILE A 271 1.50 7.73 -13.06
CA ILE A 271 0.97 8.59 -11.99
C ILE A 271 1.92 9.73 -11.60
N LEU A 272 3.22 9.44 -11.40
CA LEU A 272 4.19 10.46 -10.98
C LEU A 272 4.46 11.49 -12.08
N ASN A 273 4.52 11.05 -13.34
CA ASN A 273 4.72 11.94 -14.48
C ASN A 273 3.54 12.89 -14.66
N VAL A 274 2.31 12.36 -14.58
CA VAL A 274 1.10 13.16 -14.68
C VAL A 274 0.94 14.10 -13.49
N MET A 275 1.29 13.66 -12.28
CA MET A 275 1.31 14.53 -11.11
C MET A 275 2.25 15.71 -11.29
N LYS A 276 3.44 15.47 -11.85
CA LYS A 276 4.41 16.52 -12.17
C LYS A 276 3.83 17.53 -13.16
N SER A 277 3.23 17.06 -14.25
CA SER A 277 2.59 17.94 -15.25
C SER A 277 1.42 18.75 -14.67
N ILE A 278 0.63 18.18 -13.75
CA ILE A 278 -0.40 18.95 -13.02
C ILE A 278 0.26 20.07 -12.21
N CYS A 279 1.30 19.74 -11.45
CA CYS A 279 1.96 20.70 -10.57
C CYS A 279 2.59 21.87 -11.33
N GLU A 280 3.08 21.65 -12.56
CA GLU A 280 3.63 22.70 -13.44
C GLU A 280 2.56 23.72 -13.90
N THR A 281 1.27 23.37 -13.82
CA THR A 281 0.15 24.24 -14.22
C THR A 281 -0.53 24.96 -13.06
N LEU A 282 -0.13 24.68 -11.81
CA LEU A 282 -0.80 25.23 -10.63
C LEU A 282 -0.45 26.70 -10.39
N SER A 283 -1.48 27.48 -10.04
CA SER A 283 -1.31 28.82 -9.48
C SER A 283 -0.88 28.75 -8.00
N PRO A 284 -0.18 29.76 -7.45
CA PRO A 284 0.40 29.72 -6.09
C PRO A 284 -0.55 29.34 -4.93
N HIS A 285 -1.85 29.60 -5.07
CA HIS A 285 -2.83 29.33 -4.01
C HIS A 285 -3.59 28.01 -4.16
N GLU A 286 -3.41 27.32 -5.29
CA GLU A 286 -4.13 26.10 -5.61
C GLU A 286 -3.58 24.93 -4.79
N LYS A 287 -4.47 24.05 -4.36
CA LYS A 287 -4.12 22.90 -3.50
C LYS A 287 -4.47 21.58 -4.16
N ILE A 288 -3.59 20.61 -3.94
CA ILE A 288 -3.81 19.19 -4.20
C ILE A 288 -4.07 18.51 -2.86
N TRP A 289 -5.25 17.92 -2.72
CA TRP A 289 -5.67 17.20 -1.52
C TRP A 289 -5.32 15.72 -1.64
N LEU A 290 -4.65 15.17 -0.62
CA LEU A 290 -4.24 13.77 -0.56
C LEU A 290 -4.09 13.28 0.87
N SER A 291 -4.08 11.95 1.05
CA SER A 291 -3.83 11.34 2.37
C SER A 291 -2.39 11.57 2.83
N ASP A 292 -2.19 11.78 4.14
CA ASP A 292 -0.85 11.77 4.75
C ASP A 292 -0.19 10.39 4.80
N LYS A 293 -0.97 9.32 4.54
CA LYS A 293 -0.50 7.94 4.39
C LYS A 293 0.03 7.62 2.99
N ALA A 294 -0.20 8.51 2.01
CA ALA A 294 0.31 8.31 0.66
C ALA A 294 1.84 8.12 0.65
N SER A 295 2.34 7.43 -0.36
CA SER A 295 3.77 7.18 -0.50
C SER A 295 4.58 8.47 -0.53
N TYR A 296 5.79 8.41 0.03
CA TYR A 296 6.70 9.54 0.03
C TYR A 296 7.02 10.03 -1.39
N ALA A 297 7.12 9.12 -2.37
CA ALA A 297 7.32 9.45 -3.79
C ALA A 297 6.23 10.39 -4.31
N LEU A 298 4.96 10.07 -4.05
CA LEU A 298 3.83 10.86 -4.54
C LEU A 298 3.72 12.20 -3.81
N ILE A 299 3.91 12.21 -2.49
CA ILE A 299 3.92 13.45 -1.70
C ILE A 299 5.05 14.37 -2.14
N GLN A 300 6.24 13.84 -2.43
CA GLN A 300 7.37 14.65 -2.90
C GLN A 300 7.17 15.21 -4.30
N ALA A 301 6.43 14.53 -5.18
CA ALA A 301 6.12 15.01 -6.51
C ALA A 301 5.30 16.31 -6.51
N ILE A 302 4.54 16.57 -5.44
CA ILE A 302 3.74 17.79 -5.27
C ILE A 302 4.58 18.83 -4.52
N PRO A 303 4.70 20.10 -4.94
CA PRO A 303 5.44 21.10 -4.16
C PRO A 303 4.80 21.35 -2.79
N LYS A 304 5.60 21.60 -1.75
CA LYS A 304 5.13 21.71 -0.35
C LYS A 304 3.97 22.68 -0.19
N ASP A 305 4.03 23.81 -0.88
CA ASP A 305 3.01 24.87 -0.77
C ASP A 305 1.69 24.50 -1.45
N HIS A 306 1.65 23.49 -2.30
CA HIS A 306 0.41 22.99 -2.93
C HIS A 306 -0.18 21.76 -2.22
N ARG A 307 0.52 21.17 -1.25
CA ARG A 307 0.05 19.97 -0.55
C ARG A 307 -1.02 20.32 0.48
N TYR A 308 -2.18 19.68 0.39
CA TYR A 308 -3.15 19.62 1.48
C TYR A 308 -3.25 18.17 1.97
N LEU A 309 -2.60 17.86 3.08
CA LEU A 309 -2.58 16.52 3.66
C LEU A 309 -3.73 16.33 4.66
N THR A 310 -4.33 15.14 4.67
CA THR A 310 -5.38 14.76 5.63
C THR A 310 -5.14 13.35 6.18
N PRO A 311 -5.42 13.10 7.48
CA PRO A 311 -5.37 11.74 8.05
C PRO A 311 -6.47 10.83 7.51
N TYR A 312 -7.63 11.40 7.19
CA TYR A 312 -8.78 10.69 6.63
C TYR A 312 -9.28 11.42 5.38
N THR A 313 -9.38 10.69 4.27
CA THR A 313 -9.90 11.22 3.01
C THR A 313 -11.42 11.41 3.08
N PRO A 314 -12.00 12.33 2.29
CA PRO A 314 -13.47 12.45 2.19
C PRO A 314 -14.12 11.13 1.73
N ILE A 315 -13.41 10.31 0.95
CA ILE A 315 -13.85 8.97 0.55
C ILE A 315 -13.89 8.02 1.75
N CYS A 316 -12.80 7.96 2.53
CA CYS A 316 -12.71 7.14 3.73
C CYS A 316 -13.84 7.45 4.72
N ILE A 317 -14.12 8.74 4.95
CA ILE A 317 -15.24 9.16 5.81
C ILE A 317 -16.60 8.79 5.20
N ALA A 318 -16.80 9.00 3.90
CA ALA A 318 -18.06 8.68 3.24
C ALA A 318 -18.37 7.17 3.29
N LYS A 319 -17.41 6.32 2.92
CA LYS A 319 -17.59 4.85 2.90
C LYS A 319 -17.64 4.22 4.30
N ALA A 320 -17.28 4.96 5.34
CA ALA A 320 -17.44 4.49 6.72
C ALA A 320 -18.93 4.33 7.08
N VAL A 321 -19.79 5.24 6.61
CA VAL A 321 -21.23 5.24 6.86
C VAL A 321 -21.95 4.55 5.70
N LYS A 322 -22.44 3.32 5.93
CA LYS A 322 -23.10 2.52 4.90
C LYS A 322 -24.49 3.09 4.63
N ASN A 323 -24.86 3.24 3.37
CA ASN A 323 -26.25 3.55 3.02
C ASN A 323 -27.15 2.32 3.24
N MET A 324 -28.47 2.49 3.13
CA MET A 324 -29.43 1.40 3.40
C MET A 324 -29.20 0.18 2.49
N THR A 325 -28.86 0.39 1.21
CA THR A 325 -28.58 -0.70 0.27
C THR A 325 -27.33 -1.48 0.67
N GLU A 326 -26.23 -0.79 0.97
CA GLU A 326 -24.98 -1.42 1.43
C GLU A 326 -25.19 -2.17 2.76
N ALA A 327 -25.92 -1.56 3.71
CA ALA A 327 -26.20 -2.15 5.01
C ALA A 327 -27.09 -3.40 4.90
N GLU A 328 -28.10 -3.38 4.03
CA GLU A 328 -28.92 -4.56 3.75
C GLU A 328 -28.12 -5.66 3.04
N GLY A 329 -27.22 -5.29 2.13
CA GLY A 329 -26.25 -6.21 1.54
C GLY A 329 -25.39 -6.89 2.60
N MET A 330 -24.89 -6.14 3.59
CA MET A 330 -24.15 -6.68 4.73
C MET A 330 -24.99 -7.67 5.55
N ARG A 331 -26.26 -7.35 5.86
CA ARG A 331 -27.16 -8.27 6.59
C ARG A 331 -27.36 -9.57 5.84
N LYS A 332 -27.65 -9.51 4.54
CA LYS A 332 -27.82 -10.69 3.68
C LYS A 332 -26.54 -11.53 3.61
N ALA A 333 -25.37 -10.91 3.55
CA ALA A 333 -24.09 -11.62 3.59
C ALA A 333 -23.90 -12.34 4.93
N HIS A 334 -24.16 -11.69 6.06
CA HIS A 334 -24.05 -12.30 7.39
C HIS A 334 -25.03 -13.45 7.61
N ILE A 335 -26.25 -13.37 7.06
CA ILE A 335 -27.21 -14.48 7.13
C ILE A 335 -26.65 -15.72 6.41
N LYS A 336 -26.09 -15.55 5.20
CA LYS A 336 -25.48 -16.67 4.45
C LYS A 336 -24.27 -17.25 5.18
N ASP A 337 -23.41 -16.39 5.72
CA ASP A 337 -22.23 -16.79 6.47
C ASP A 337 -22.59 -17.56 7.76
N ALA A 338 -23.61 -17.09 8.49
CA ALA A 338 -24.11 -17.77 9.68
C ALA A 338 -24.68 -19.16 9.37
N VAL A 339 -25.41 -19.32 8.25
CA VAL A 339 -25.89 -20.65 7.82
C VAL A 339 -24.72 -21.59 7.56
N ALA A 340 -23.67 -21.13 6.88
CA ALA A 340 -22.47 -21.93 6.62
C ALA A 340 -21.75 -22.33 7.93
N LEU A 341 -21.67 -21.43 8.91
CA LEU A 341 -21.08 -21.72 10.22
C LEU A 341 -21.93 -22.70 11.03
N CYS A 342 -23.26 -22.64 10.95
CA CYS A 342 -24.14 -23.62 11.59
C CYS A 342 -23.92 -25.03 11.03
N GLU A 343 -23.81 -25.17 9.70
CA GLU A 343 -23.48 -26.45 9.05
C GLU A 343 -22.11 -26.97 9.52
N LEU A 344 -21.10 -26.09 9.52
CA LEU A 344 -19.74 -26.43 9.97
C LEU A 344 -19.72 -26.90 11.44
N PHE A 345 -20.41 -26.19 12.34
CA PHE A 345 -20.41 -26.53 13.75
C PHE A 345 -21.17 -27.84 14.03
N ASN A 346 -22.31 -28.05 13.37
CA ASN A 346 -23.01 -29.34 13.42
C ASN A 346 -22.16 -30.50 12.88
N TRP A 347 -21.35 -30.27 11.85
CA TRP A 347 -20.41 -31.27 11.34
C TRP A 347 -19.27 -31.54 12.34
N LEU A 348 -18.65 -30.48 12.90
CA LEU A 348 -17.58 -30.62 13.89
C LEU A 348 -18.05 -31.37 15.14
N GLU A 349 -19.24 -31.08 15.65
CA GLU A 349 -19.79 -31.78 16.83
C GLU A 349 -19.97 -33.29 16.60
N LYS A 350 -20.22 -33.72 15.35
CA LYS A 350 -20.39 -35.13 15.00
C LYS A 350 -19.05 -35.83 14.76
N GLU A 351 -18.12 -35.18 14.07
CA GLU A 351 -16.84 -35.77 13.66
C GLU A 351 -15.77 -35.70 14.74
N VAL A 352 -15.76 -34.62 15.54
CA VAL A 352 -14.91 -34.51 16.72
C VAL A 352 -15.54 -35.33 17.85
N GLN A 353 -15.53 -36.66 17.67
CA GLN A 353 -15.79 -37.56 18.78
C GLN A 353 -14.69 -37.34 19.81
N PHE A 354 -15.07 -36.93 21.02
CA PHE A 354 -14.19 -37.01 22.18
C PHE A 354 -13.79 -38.48 22.33
N TYR A 355 -12.66 -38.88 21.75
CA TYR A 355 -11.85 -39.95 22.31
C TYR A 355 -11.43 -39.41 23.66
N GLY A 356 -12.25 -39.71 24.67
CA GLY A 356 -11.91 -39.48 26.05
C GLY A 356 -10.48 -39.95 26.24
N LEU A 357 -9.66 -39.06 26.79
CA LEU A 357 -8.52 -39.47 27.58
C LEU A 357 -9.05 -40.55 28.54
N LEU A 358 -8.84 -41.82 28.15
CA LEU A 358 -8.71 -42.91 29.10
C LEU A 358 -7.50 -42.53 29.96
N LEU A 359 -7.80 -41.84 31.06
CA LEU A 359 -6.93 -41.69 32.21
C LEU A 359 -6.64 -43.07 32.81
#